data_AF-A0A4Q6B3L2-F1
#
_entry.id   AF-A0A4Q6B3L2-F1
#
_cell.length_a   1.000
_cell.length_b   1.000
_cell.length_c   1.000
_cell.angle_alpha   90.00
_cell.angle_beta   90.00
_cell.angle_gamma   90.00
#
_symmetry.space_group_name_H-M   'P 1'
#
loop_
_entity.id
_entity.type
_entity.pdbx_description
1 polymer ?
#
loop_
_entity_poly.entity_id
_entity_poly.type
_entity_poly.pdbx_seq_one_letter_code
_entity_poly.pdbx_strand_id
1 'polypeptide(L)'
;MRNWVFICLFFVACAGESVPKNVLPPQKMQEVMYDVIRVDEMVEFLRMMDSTYQPFSKRTALYDTVFGLHAVTKEKFQQSLKYYQARPDLLKEMINNIHTKITDTSRKTPAIPKEMVP
;
A
#
# COMPACT_ATOMS: atom_id res chain seq x y z
N MET A 1 -5.85 -21.06 -43.23
CA MET A 1 -6.93 -20.51 -42.39
C MET A 1 -6.70 -20.93 -40.94
N ARG A 2 -6.14 -20.06 -40.08
CA ARG A 2 -6.38 -20.10 -38.64
C ARG A 2 -5.92 -18.80 -38.01
N ASN A 3 -6.86 -17.87 -38.01
CA ASN A 3 -6.84 -16.61 -37.30
C ASN A 3 -6.65 -16.89 -35.80
N TRP A 4 -5.60 -16.39 -35.15
CA TRP A 4 -5.50 -16.34 -33.69
C TRP A 4 -5.25 -14.90 -33.26
N VAL A 5 -6.37 -14.23 -33.03
CA VAL A 5 -6.50 -12.94 -32.36
C VAL A 5 -5.99 -13.13 -30.93
N PHE A 6 -4.76 -12.71 -30.65
CA PHE A 6 -4.29 -12.52 -29.28
C PHE A 6 -4.49 -11.06 -28.89
N ILE A 7 -5.66 -10.83 -28.28
CA ILE A 7 -5.92 -9.93 -27.15
C ILE A 7 -4.90 -8.78 -26.99
N CYS A 8 -5.30 -7.62 -27.50
CA CYS A 8 -4.72 -6.34 -27.14
C CYS A 8 -4.96 -6.07 -25.65
N LEU A 9 -3.93 -6.28 -24.84
CA LEU A 9 -3.90 -5.89 -23.43
C LEU A 9 -3.80 -4.35 -23.35
N PHE A 10 -4.95 -3.69 -23.32
CA PHE A 10 -5.04 -2.25 -23.05
C PHE A 10 -4.69 -1.97 -21.59
N PHE A 11 -3.39 -1.80 -21.29
CA PHE A 11 -2.96 -1.01 -20.14
C PHE A 11 -2.84 0.44 -20.59
N VAL A 12 -3.98 1.15 -20.64
CA VAL A 12 -3.97 2.61 -20.63
C VAL A 12 -3.61 3.02 -19.20
N ALA A 13 -2.31 3.09 -18.92
CA ALA A 13 -1.83 3.76 -17.71
C ALA A 13 -2.15 5.25 -17.85
N CYS A 14 -3.05 5.74 -16.99
CA CYS A 14 -3.42 7.15 -16.93
C CYS A 14 -2.16 8.03 -16.83
N ALA A 15 -2.09 9.01 -17.72
CA ALA A 15 -1.05 10.03 -17.76
C ALA A 15 -1.08 10.90 -16.49
N GLY A 16 -0.35 10.47 -15.46
CA GLY A 16 0.18 11.36 -14.43
C GLY A 16 1.58 11.81 -14.83
N GLU A 17 2.10 12.84 -14.15
CA GLU A 17 3.48 13.33 -14.32
C GLU A 17 4.46 12.17 -14.50
N SER A 18 5.35 12.29 -15.48
CA SER A 18 6.31 11.24 -15.82
C SER A 18 7.28 11.04 -14.66
N VAL A 19 6.99 10.08 -13.78
CA VAL A 19 7.93 9.66 -12.75
C VAL A 19 9.11 8.94 -13.40
N PRO A 20 10.32 9.03 -12.80
CA PRO A 20 11.47 8.27 -13.28
C PRO A 20 11.16 6.77 -13.36
N LYS A 21 11.75 6.06 -14.34
CA LYS A 21 11.53 4.62 -14.54
C LYS A 21 11.84 3.78 -13.30
N ASN A 22 12.75 4.23 -12.44
CA ASN A 22 13.14 3.58 -11.19
C ASN A 22 12.22 3.92 -9.99
N VAL A 23 11.22 4.78 -10.17
CA VAL A 23 10.20 5.13 -9.17
C VAL A 23 8.87 4.43 -9.49
N LEU A 24 8.08 4.11 -8.48
CA LEU A 24 6.72 3.59 -8.63
C LEU A 24 5.79 4.74 -9.06
N PRO A 25 4.89 4.51 -10.03
CA PRO A 25 3.86 5.50 -10.37
C PRO A 25 3.00 5.87 -9.16
N PRO A 26 2.42 7.10 -9.10
CA PRO A 26 1.69 7.59 -7.92
C PRO A 26 0.61 6.64 -7.42
N GLN A 27 -0.22 6.11 -8.33
CA GLN A 27 -1.29 5.16 -7.98
C GLN A 27 -0.73 3.88 -7.37
N LYS A 28 0.33 3.32 -7.97
CA LYS A 28 0.94 2.09 -7.46
C LYS A 28 1.63 2.29 -6.11
N MET A 29 2.31 3.43 -5.93
CA MET A 29 2.91 3.78 -4.65
C MET A 29 1.84 3.94 -3.56
N GLN A 30 0.71 4.59 -3.89
CA GLN A 30 -0.41 4.77 -2.97
C GLN A 30 -1.00 3.43 -2.51
N GLU A 31 -1.19 2.48 -3.42
CA GLU A 31 -1.69 1.14 -3.11
C GLU A 31 -0.75 0.38 -2.17
N VAL A 32 0.54 0.35 -2.50
CA VAL A 32 1.56 -0.34 -1.68
C VAL A 32 1.66 0.32 -0.30
N MET A 33 1.72 1.66 -0.25
CA MET A 33 1.85 2.41 1.00
C MET A 33 0.62 2.23 1.90
N TYR A 34 -0.58 2.18 1.34
CA TYR A 34 -1.80 1.91 2.09
C TYR A 34 -1.69 0.58 2.86
N ASP A 35 -1.21 -0.49 2.23
CA ASP A 35 -1.07 -1.79 2.90
C ASP A 35 0.11 -1.81 3.90
N VAL A 36 1.20 -1.09 3.62
CA VAL A 36 2.31 -0.91 4.57
C VAL A 36 1.84 -0.23 5.85
N ILE A 37 1.04 0.85 5.75
CA ILE A 37 0.48 1.56 6.91
C ILE A 37 -0.41 0.63 7.74
N ARG A 38 -1.23 -0.20 7.09
CA ARG A 38 -2.08 -1.17 7.79
C ARG A 38 -1.28 -2.25 8.51
N VAL A 39 -0.17 -2.70 7.91
CA VAL A 39 0.76 -3.62 8.59
C VAL A 39 1.34 -2.97 9.85
N ASP A 40 1.72 -1.70 9.79
CA ASP A 40 2.24 -0.97 10.95
C ASP A 40 1.21 -0.86 12.07
N GLU A 41 -0.02 -0.47 11.74
CA GLU A 41 -1.12 -0.40 12.70
C GLU A 41 -1.42 -1.77 13.32
N MET A 42 -1.47 -2.83 12.52
CA MET A 42 -1.72 -4.19 13.00
C MET A 42 -0.61 -4.67 13.93
N VAL A 43 0.66 -4.45 13.57
CA VAL A 43 1.82 -4.81 14.39
C VAL A 43 1.80 -4.08 15.72
N GLU A 44 1.51 -2.78 15.72
CA GLU A 44 1.41 -2.01 16.96
C GLU A 44 0.24 -2.47 17.82
N PHE A 45 -0.92 -2.75 17.22
CA PHE A 45 -2.07 -3.31 17.93
C PHE A 45 -1.73 -4.64 18.62
N LEU A 46 -1.09 -5.57 17.90
CA LEU A 46 -0.69 -6.86 18.47
C LEU A 46 0.37 -6.71 19.57
N ARG A 47 1.33 -5.79 19.41
CA ARG A 47 2.33 -5.48 20.45
C ARG A 47 1.71 -4.94 21.74
N MET A 48 0.61 -4.18 21.63
CA MET A 48 -0.11 -3.68 22.82
C MET A 48 -0.87 -4.80 23.54
N MET A 49 -1.33 -5.82 22.82
CA MET A 49 -2.03 -6.97 23.40
C MET A 49 -1.11 -8.04 23.99
N ASP A 50 0.07 -8.23 23.40
CA ASP A 50 1.03 -9.26 23.80
C ASP A 50 2.43 -8.64 23.96
N SER A 51 2.90 -8.57 25.21
CA SER A 51 4.23 -8.03 25.54
C SER A 51 5.38 -8.92 25.08
N THR A 52 5.13 -10.19 24.78
CA THR A 52 6.14 -11.13 24.24
C THR A 52 6.27 -11.03 22.72
N TYR A 53 5.35 -10.31 22.08
CA TYR A 53 5.35 -10.08 20.64
C TYR A 53 6.66 -9.45 20.17
N GLN A 54 7.17 -9.91 19.03
CA GLN A 54 8.45 -9.47 18.46
C GLN A 54 8.20 -8.52 17.28
N PRO A 55 7.83 -7.24 17.52
CA PRO A 55 7.25 -6.35 16.51
C PRO A 55 8.17 -6.12 15.30
N PHE A 56 9.47 -5.98 15.52
CA PHE A 56 10.42 -5.72 14.44
C PHE A 56 10.49 -6.88 13.42
N SER A 57 10.65 -8.12 13.92
CA SER A 57 10.74 -9.31 13.07
C SER A 57 9.43 -9.55 12.31
N LYS A 58 8.29 -9.42 12.98
CA LYS A 58 6.96 -9.64 12.40
C LYS A 58 6.61 -8.58 11.36
N ARG A 59 6.89 -7.31 11.64
CA ARG A 59 6.72 -6.21 10.68
C ARG A 59 7.50 -6.44 9.40
N THR A 60 8.77 -6.84 9.52
CA THR A 60 9.62 -7.11 8.35
C THR A 60 9.04 -8.22 7.47
N ALA A 61 8.63 -9.34 8.05
CA ALA A 61 8.02 -10.45 7.31
C ALA A 61 6.68 -10.05 6.64
N LEU A 62 5.89 -9.20 7.29
CA LEU A 62 4.63 -8.70 6.76
C LEU A 62 4.85 -7.69 5.62
N TYR A 63 5.87 -6.84 5.71
CA TYR A 63 6.26 -5.99 4.58
C TYR A 63 6.67 -6.79 3.36
N ASP A 64 7.46 -7.85 3.52
CA ASP A 64 7.84 -8.74 2.41
C ASP A 64 6.60 -9.37 1.75
N THR A 65 5.59 -9.71 2.57
CA THR A 65 4.29 -10.19 2.08
C THR A 65 3.56 -9.11 1.27
N VAL A 66 3.47 -7.88 1.77
CA VAL A 66 2.87 -6.75 1.04
C VAL A 66 3.58 -6.50 -0.29
N PHE A 67 4.90 -6.51 -0.29
CA PHE A 67 5.72 -6.32 -1.48
C PHE A 67 5.46 -7.43 -2.52
N GLY A 68 5.36 -8.69 -2.07
CA GLY A 68 4.98 -9.82 -2.92
C GLY A 68 3.58 -9.66 -3.54
N LEU A 69 2.58 -9.27 -2.75
CA LEU A 69 1.20 -9.04 -3.23
C LEU A 69 1.13 -7.93 -4.29
N HIS A 70 1.98 -6.92 -4.17
CA HIS A 70 2.02 -5.80 -5.11
C HIS A 70 2.96 -6.00 -6.29
N ALA A 71 3.70 -7.11 -6.35
CA ALA A 71 4.78 -7.34 -7.31
C ALA A 71 5.83 -6.21 -7.31
N VAL A 72 6.21 -5.75 -6.12
CA VAL A 72 7.17 -4.66 -5.89
C VAL A 72 8.35 -5.21 -5.09
N THR A 73 9.57 -4.76 -5.38
CA THR A 73 10.73 -5.08 -4.52
C THR A 73 10.89 -4.03 -3.41
N LYS A 74 11.48 -4.44 -2.28
CA LYS A 74 11.79 -3.54 -1.17
C LYS A 74 12.63 -2.34 -1.62
N GLU A 75 13.63 -2.57 -2.47
CA GLU A 75 14.53 -1.52 -2.97
C GLU A 75 13.76 -0.52 -3.84
N LYS A 76 12.87 -1.02 -4.70
CA LYS A 76 12.02 -0.20 -5.56
C LYS A 76 11.07 0.66 -4.72
N PHE A 77 10.44 0.07 -3.70
CA PHE A 77 9.61 0.82 -2.76
C PHE A 77 10.40 1.91 -2.03
N GLN A 78 11.57 1.57 -1.47
CA GLN A 78 12.42 2.52 -0.75
C GLN A 78 12.90 3.68 -1.62
N GLN A 79 13.33 3.41 -2.86
CA GLN A 79 13.71 4.45 -3.81
C GLN A 79 12.53 5.37 -4.14
N SER A 80 11.35 4.78 -4.34
CA SER A 80 10.14 5.53 -4.63
C SER A 80 9.72 6.38 -3.44
N LEU A 81 9.77 5.83 -2.22
CA LEU A 81 9.47 6.55 -1.01
C LEU A 81 10.36 7.79 -0.85
N LYS A 82 11.67 7.65 -1.07
CA LYS A 82 12.60 8.80 -1.06
C LYS A 82 12.23 9.85 -2.11
N TYR A 83 11.82 9.41 -3.31
CA TYR A 83 11.38 10.32 -4.37
C TYR A 83 10.15 11.15 -3.95
N TYR A 84 9.14 10.51 -3.35
CA TYR A 84 7.93 11.20 -2.87
C TYR A 84 8.24 12.06 -1.64
N GLN A 85 9.08 11.62 -0.70
CA GLN A 85 9.49 12.41 0.46
C GLN A 85 10.20 13.72 0.09
N ALA A 86 10.94 13.73 -1.01
CA ALA A 86 11.58 14.93 -1.54
C ALA A 86 10.62 15.87 -2.30
N ARG A 87 9.34 15.48 -2.47
CA ARG A 87 8.31 16.23 -3.22
C ARG A 87 7.04 16.38 -2.36
N PRO A 88 6.99 17.42 -1.50
CA PRO A 88 5.93 17.57 -0.51
C PRO A 88 4.52 17.65 -1.10
N ASP A 89 4.38 18.23 -2.30
CA ASP A 89 3.16 18.29 -3.09
C ASP A 89 2.62 16.90 -3.43
N LEU A 90 3.46 16.06 -4.06
CA LEU A 90 3.09 14.69 -4.44
C LEU A 90 2.86 13.80 -3.21
N LEU A 91 3.69 13.96 -2.17
CA LEU A 91 3.53 13.22 -0.92
C LEU A 91 2.20 13.57 -0.24
N LYS A 92 1.86 14.86 -0.16
CA LYS A 92 0.61 15.32 0.44
C LYS A 92 -0.60 14.77 -0.30
N GLU A 93 -0.58 14.79 -1.64
CA GLU A 93 -1.66 14.21 -2.44
C GLU A 93 -1.82 12.71 -2.16
N MET A 94 -0.72 11.96 -2.18
CA MET A 94 -0.73 10.52 -1.88
C MET A 94 -1.30 10.23 -0.48
N ILE A 95 -0.85 10.97 0.55
CA ILE A 95 -1.35 10.80 1.93
C ILE A 95 -2.84 11.14 2.01
N ASN A 96 -3.29 12.22 1.37
CA ASN A 96 -4.71 12.58 1.36
C ASN A 96 -5.56 11.49 0.72
N ASN A 97 -5.11 10.91 -0.39
CA ASN A 97 -5.82 9.83 -1.05
C ASN A 97 -5.87 8.55 -0.19
N ILE A 98 -4.76 8.23 0.50
CA ILE A 98 -4.72 7.14 1.48
C ILE A 98 -5.72 7.39 2.61
N HIS A 99 -5.73 8.60 3.18
CA HIS A 99 -6.63 8.99 4.26
C HIS A 99 -8.10 8.87 3.84
N THR A 100 -8.45 9.33 2.64
CA THR A 100 -9.78 9.17 2.06
C THR A 100 -10.14 7.69 1.94
N LYS A 101 -9.23 6.85 1.42
CA LYS A 101 -9.45 5.40 1.31
C LYS A 101 -9.67 4.72 2.66
N ILE A 102 -8.92 5.10 3.70
CA ILE A 102 -9.10 4.61 5.07
C ILE A 102 -10.50 5.00 5.58
N THR A 103 -10.86 6.28 5.47
CA THR A 103 -12.16 6.81 5.91
C THR A 103 -13.33 6.11 5.22
N ASP A 104 -13.21 5.87 3.91
CA ASP A 104 -14.23 5.16 3.13
C ASP A 104 -14.36 3.70 3.55
N THR A 105 -13.24 3.06 3.87
CA THR A 105 -13.23 1.67 4.35
C THR A 105 -13.91 1.58 5.71
N SER A 106 -13.60 2.49 6.64
CA SER A 106 -14.21 2.54 7.97
C SER A 106 -15.73 2.75 7.93
N ARG A 107 -16.25 3.50 6.94
CA ARG A 107 -17.69 3.68 6.75
C ARG A 107 -18.41 2.43 6.23
N LYS A 108 -17.69 1.55 5.53
CA LYS A 108 -18.24 0.32 4.94
C LYS A 108 -18.14 -0.87 5.88
N THR A 109 -17.23 -0.85 6.85
CA THR A 109 -17.12 -1.89 7.86
C THR A 109 -18.34 -1.85 8.79
N PRO A 110 -19.11 -2.95 8.94
CA PRO A 110 -20.19 -3.00 9.91
C PRO A 110 -19.61 -2.71 11.31
N ALA A 111 -20.32 -1.89 12.09
CA ALA A 111 -19.92 -1.59 13.46
C ALA A 111 -19.71 -2.90 14.23
N ILE A 112 -18.56 -3.05 14.91
CA ILE A 112 -18.33 -4.19 15.80
C ILE A 112 -19.48 -4.20 16.81
N PRO A 113 -20.27 -5.30 16.89
CA PRO A 113 -21.30 -5.42 17.91
C PRO A 113 -20.68 -5.19 19.28
N LYS A 114 -21.35 -4.39 20.13
CA LYS A 114 -20.84 -4.00 21.46
C LYS A 114 -20.51 -5.21 22.35
N GLU A 115 -21.00 -6.40 22.02
CA GLU A 115 -20.76 -7.69 22.69
C GLU A 115 -19.37 -8.29 22.43
N MET A 116 -18.59 -7.76 21.47
CA MET A 116 -17.24 -8.27 21.15
C MET A 116 -16.11 -7.37 21.69
N VAL A 117 -16.44 -6.41 22.56
CA VAL A 117 -15.45 -5.61 23.30
C VAL A 117 -15.18 -6.35 24.62
N PRO A 118 -13.93 -6.75 24.91
CA PRO A 118 -13.60 -7.46 26.16
C PRO A 118 -13.82 -6.61 27.41
#